data_AF-A0A7J6D2W9-F1
#
_entry.id   AF-A0A7J6D2W9-F1
#
_cell.length_a   1.000
_cell.length_b   1.000
_cell.length_c   1.000
_cell.angle_alpha   90.00
_cell.angle_beta   90.00
_cell.angle_gamma   90.00
#
_symmetry.space_group_name_H-M   'P 1'
#
loop_
_entity.id
_entity.type
_entity.pdbx_description
1 polymer ?
#
loop_
_entity_poly.entity_id
_entity_poly.type
_entity_poly.pdbx_seq_one_letter_code
_entity_poly.pdbx_strand_id
1 'polypeptide(L)'
;MTEELDEEVLDSLAEIDKRYTVFDGASQEDVAYAKVFWNSLSLQPPIESRLVSADIRQRLRAAKTPRSTNATAKQASWSKRDEEIQQDAYLKQKQEERQKYMEMAKKREQIIALLKKQRDERIKKEIISYRNKTRQGNQVEKRLAPKTLSSSVEEDQKEVQKLQ
;
A
#
# COMPACT_ATOMS: atom_id res chain seq x y z
N MET A 1 11.21 -41.52 -42.69
CA MET A 1 11.07 -40.10 -43.09
C MET A 1 10.83 -39.34 -41.81
N THR A 2 11.87 -38.69 -41.29
CA THR A 2 11.78 -37.80 -40.15
C THR A 2 11.27 -36.47 -40.67
N GLU A 3 10.06 -36.10 -40.28
CA GLU A 3 9.47 -34.81 -40.62
C GLU A 3 10.26 -33.74 -39.85
N GLU A 4 11.14 -33.03 -40.56
CA GLU A 4 11.81 -31.83 -40.06
C GLU A 4 10.74 -30.75 -39.89
N LEU A 5 10.41 -30.43 -38.65
CA LEU A 5 9.52 -29.32 -38.33
C LEU A 5 10.23 -28.01 -38.68
N ASP A 6 9.56 -27.15 -39.45
CA ASP A 6 10.07 -25.85 -39.87
C ASP A 6 10.56 -25.02 -38.66
N GLU A 7 11.82 -24.58 -38.71
CA GLU A 7 12.49 -23.78 -37.64
C GLU A 7 11.67 -22.55 -37.21
N GLU A 8 10.91 -21.96 -38.13
CA GLU A 8 10.04 -20.81 -37.88
C GLU A 8 8.86 -21.16 -36.95
N VAL A 9 8.39 -22.41 -36.97
CA VAL A 9 7.33 -22.90 -36.07
C VAL A 9 7.89 -23.13 -34.67
N LEU A 10 9.12 -23.64 -34.56
CA LEU A 10 9.78 -23.85 -33.26
C LEU A 10 10.10 -22.53 -32.56
N ASP A 11 10.58 -21.53 -33.30
CA ASP A 11 10.80 -20.17 -32.77
C ASP A 11 9.50 -19.52 -32.29
N SER A 12 8.40 -19.71 -33.03
CA SER A 12 7.08 -19.21 -32.63
C SER A 12 6.57 -19.87 -31.34
N LEU A 13 6.82 -21.17 -31.16
CA LEU A 13 6.44 -21.91 -29.95
C LEU A 13 7.28 -21.50 -28.75
N ALA A 14 8.58 -21.30 -28.95
CA ALA A 14 9.48 -20.81 -27.91
C ALA A 14 9.12 -19.39 -27.45
N GLU A 15 8.65 -18.54 -28.37
CA GLU A 15 8.18 -17.20 -28.02
C GLU A 15 6.83 -17.22 -27.29
N ILE A 16 5.96 -18.18 -27.60
CA ILE A 16 4.73 -18.46 -26.86
C ILE A 16 5.07 -18.92 -25.44
N ASP A 17 5.94 -19.91 -25.28
CA ASP A 17 6.36 -20.42 -23.96
C ASP A 17 7.00 -19.33 -23.09
N LYS A 18 7.70 -18.38 -23.70
CA LYS A 18 8.26 -17.22 -22.98
C LYS A 18 7.19 -16.28 -22.40
N ARG A 19 5.95 -16.34 -22.88
CA ARG A 19 4.82 -15.49 -22.44
C ARG A 19 3.91 -16.19 -21.43
N TYR A 20 4.07 -17.49 -21.21
CA TYR A 20 3.27 -18.25 -20.26
C TYR A 20 4.10 -18.78 -19.10
N THR A 21 3.53 -18.71 -17.90
CA THR A 21 4.09 -19.40 -16.74
C THR A 21 3.32 -20.70 -16.54
N VAL A 22 4.00 -21.84 -16.71
CA VAL A 22 3.44 -23.18 -16.46
C VAL A 22 3.83 -23.62 -15.05
N PHE A 23 2.87 -24.12 -14.28
CA PHE A 23 3.10 -24.68 -12.95
C PHE A 23 3.44 -26.18 -13.06
N ASP A 24 4.69 -26.49 -13.37
CA ASP A 24 5.17 -27.87 -13.41
C ASP A 24 5.48 -28.39 -11.99
N GLY A 25 5.09 -29.63 -11.70
CA GLY A 25 5.28 -30.28 -10.39
C GLY A 25 4.37 -29.79 -9.25
N ALA A 26 3.48 -28.81 -9.49
CA ALA A 26 2.51 -28.34 -8.50
C ALA A 26 1.27 -29.26 -8.41
N SER A 27 0.62 -29.30 -7.25
CA SER A 27 -0.64 -30.04 -7.11
C SER A 27 -1.77 -29.36 -7.89
N GLN A 28 -2.78 -30.14 -8.31
CA GLN A 28 -3.93 -29.59 -9.03
C GLN A 28 -4.69 -28.52 -8.23
N GLU A 29 -4.67 -28.63 -6.89
CA GLU A 29 -5.25 -27.65 -5.98
C GLU A 29 -4.50 -26.32 -6.03
N ASP A 30 -3.16 -26.35 -5.99
CA ASP A 30 -2.32 -25.16 -6.07
C ASP A 30 -2.47 -24.43 -7.40
N VAL A 31 -2.58 -25.18 -8.50
CA VAL A 31 -2.85 -24.64 -9.83
C VAL A 31 -4.22 -23.94 -9.86
N ALA A 32 -5.24 -24.52 -9.21
CA ALA A 32 -6.56 -23.90 -9.11
C ALA A 32 -6.52 -22.61 -8.29
N TYR A 33 -5.82 -22.59 -7.15
CA TYR A 33 -5.65 -21.39 -6.34
C TYR A 33 -4.90 -20.28 -7.09
N ALA A 34 -3.81 -20.62 -7.77
CA ALA A 34 -3.06 -19.66 -8.58
C ALA A 34 -3.93 -19.04 -9.67
N LYS A 35 -4.76 -19.84 -10.37
CA LYS A 35 -5.69 -19.33 -11.38
C LYS A 35 -6.69 -18.33 -10.79
N VAL A 36 -7.31 -18.66 -9.65
CA VAL A 36 -8.25 -17.76 -8.97
C VAL A 36 -7.55 -16.47 -8.50
N PHE A 37 -6.35 -16.59 -7.94
CA PHE A 37 -5.54 -15.46 -7.48
C PHE A 37 -5.20 -14.51 -8.63
N TRP A 38 -4.64 -15.02 -9.74
CA TRP A 38 -4.25 -14.17 -10.87
C TRP A 38 -5.46 -13.56 -11.60
N ASN A 39 -6.57 -14.30 -11.69
CA ASN A 39 -7.82 -13.75 -12.23
C ASN A 39 -8.41 -12.62 -11.37
N SER A 40 -8.14 -12.62 -10.05
CA SER A 40 -8.58 -11.52 -9.19
C SER A 40 -7.77 -10.24 -9.36
N LEU A 41 -6.54 -10.35 -9.88
CA LEU A 41 -5.66 -9.22 -10.19
C LEU A 41 -5.93 -8.63 -11.58
N SER A 42 -6.49 -9.40 -12.50
CA SER A 42 -6.96 -8.89 -13.80
C SER A 42 -8.28 -8.13 -13.61
N LEU A 43 -8.18 -6.87 -13.20
CA LEU A 43 -9.33 -5.96 -13.14
C LEU A 43 -9.74 -5.58 -14.57
N GLN A 44 -10.88 -6.09 -15.04
CA GLN A 44 -11.62 -5.50 -16.16
C GLN A 44 -12.61 -4.46 -15.62
N PRO A 45 -12.67 -3.23 -16.17
CA PRO A 45 -11.72 -2.57 -17.07
C PRO A 45 -10.50 -2.05 -16.29
N PRO A 46 -9.41 -1.62 -16.96
CA PRO A 46 -8.36 -0.87 -16.29
C PRO A 46 -9.02 0.25 -15.50
N ILE A 47 -8.66 0.40 -14.21
CA ILE A 47 -9.02 1.57 -13.42
C ILE A 47 -8.22 2.73 -14.00
N GLU A 48 -8.59 3.18 -15.19
CA GLU A 48 -8.22 4.50 -15.62
C GLU A 48 -8.94 5.42 -14.65
N SER A 49 -8.19 6.01 -13.73
CA SER A 49 -8.59 7.21 -13.01
C SER A 49 -8.73 8.33 -14.03
N ARG A 50 -9.80 8.31 -14.82
CA ARG A 50 -10.12 9.39 -15.72
C ARG A 50 -10.60 10.54 -14.84
N LEU A 51 -9.82 11.62 -14.78
CA LEU A 51 -10.23 12.90 -14.19
C LEU A 51 -11.56 13.44 -14.78
N VAL A 52 -12.01 12.88 -15.91
CA VAL A 52 -13.18 13.29 -16.68
C VAL A 52 -13.86 12.04 -17.24
N SER A 53 -15.10 11.76 -16.84
CA SER A 53 -15.92 10.66 -17.37
C SER A 53 -16.08 10.76 -18.90
N ALA A 54 -16.09 9.62 -19.60
CA ALA A 54 -16.17 9.56 -21.07
C ALA A 54 -17.43 10.21 -21.67
N ASP A 55 -18.51 10.34 -20.91
CA ASP A 55 -19.77 11.00 -21.32
C ASP A 55 -19.89 12.45 -20.82
N ILE A 56 -18.77 13.13 -20.53
CA ILE A 56 -18.79 14.57 -20.24
C ILE A 56 -19.09 15.34 -21.55
N ARG A 57 -20.39 15.49 -21.81
CA ARG A 57 -20.95 16.49 -22.73
C ARG A 57 -20.97 17.88 -22.09
N GLN A 58 -20.18 18.10 -21.04
CA GLN A 58 -20.03 19.39 -20.38
C GLN A 58 -18.95 20.24 -21.07
N ARG A 59 -18.98 20.31 -22.41
CA ARG A 59 -18.43 21.49 -23.06
C ARG A 59 -19.35 22.64 -22.70
N LEU A 60 -19.05 23.31 -21.60
CA LEU A 60 -19.56 24.65 -21.35
C LEU A 60 -19.38 25.44 -22.64
N ARG A 61 -20.44 26.12 -23.11
CA ARG A 61 -20.34 26.95 -24.31
C ARG A 61 -19.13 27.85 -24.16
N ALA A 62 -18.25 27.85 -25.17
CA ALA A 62 -17.15 28.79 -25.25
C ALA A 62 -17.71 30.19 -24.99
N ALA A 63 -17.14 30.90 -24.02
CA ALA A 63 -17.59 32.24 -23.65
C ALA A 63 -17.61 33.10 -24.93
N LYS A 64 -18.77 33.69 -25.23
CA LYS A 64 -18.87 34.66 -26.31
C LYS A 64 -17.91 35.80 -25.99
N THR A 65 -17.05 36.16 -26.94
CA THR A 65 -16.22 37.36 -26.82
C THR A 65 -17.15 38.53 -26.50
N PRO A 66 -16.84 39.34 -25.47
CA PRO A 66 -17.66 40.49 -25.17
C PRO A 66 -17.63 41.40 -26.39
N ARG A 67 -18.80 41.59 -27.01
CA ARG A 67 -18.98 42.64 -28.00
C ARG A 67 -18.59 43.93 -27.30
N SER A 68 -17.51 44.55 -27.76
CA SER A 68 -16.96 45.77 -27.20
C SER A 68 -18.03 46.86 -27.22
N THR A 69 -18.75 46.97 -26.11
CA THR A 69 -19.55 48.13 -25.74
C THR A 69 -19.01 48.55 -24.39
N ASN A 70 -17.86 49.24 -24.40
CA ASN A 70 -17.30 50.06 -23.33
C ASN A 70 -17.90 49.82 -21.93
N ALA A 71 -17.72 48.61 -21.40
CA ALA A 71 -17.95 48.32 -20.00
C ALA A 71 -16.55 48.18 -19.43
N THR A 72 -16.08 49.26 -18.81
CA THR A 72 -14.89 49.24 -17.96
C THR A 72 -15.01 48.04 -17.05
N ALA A 73 -14.24 47.00 -17.34
CA ALA A 73 -14.02 45.88 -16.44
C ALA A 73 -13.41 46.49 -15.19
N LYS A 74 -14.26 46.83 -14.22
CA LYS A 74 -13.82 47.17 -12.88
C LYS A 74 -13.10 45.92 -12.40
N GLN A 75 -11.76 45.95 -12.42
CA GLN A 75 -10.97 45.03 -11.62
C GLN A 75 -11.62 45.06 -10.24
N ALA A 76 -12.17 43.92 -9.82
CA ALA A 76 -12.70 43.79 -8.48
C ALA A 76 -11.53 44.10 -7.53
N SER A 77 -11.56 45.31 -6.98
CA SER A 77 -10.64 45.74 -5.95
C SER A 77 -10.88 44.83 -4.76
N TRP A 78 -10.00 43.84 -4.57
CA TRP A 78 -9.98 42.99 -3.39
C TRP A 78 -10.09 43.89 -2.17
N SER A 79 -11.17 43.73 -1.41
CA SER A 79 -11.42 44.59 -0.27
C SER A 79 -10.63 44.04 0.93
N LYS A 80 -10.20 44.90 1.84
CA LYS A 80 -9.49 44.49 3.07
C LYS A 80 -10.26 43.43 3.89
N ARG A 81 -11.60 43.41 3.74
CA ARG A 81 -12.50 42.41 4.32
C ARG A 81 -12.31 41.02 3.69
N ASP A 82 -12.04 40.94 2.40
CA ASP A 82 -11.83 39.65 1.71
C ASP A 82 -10.51 39.00 2.13
N GLU A 83 -9.46 39.79 2.37
CA GLU A 83 -8.18 39.31 2.92
C GLU A 83 -8.34 38.75 4.34
N GLU A 84 -9.13 39.41 5.19
CA GLU A 84 -9.38 38.96 6.56
C GLU A 84 -10.15 37.62 6.60
N ILE A 85 -11.15 37.46 5.73
CA ILE A 85 -11.91 36.20 5.59
C ILE A 85 -10.99 35.06 5.14
N GLN A 86 -10.06 35.32 4.20
CA GLN A 86 -9.10 34.31 3.75
C GLN A 86 -8.12 33.90 4.85
N GLN A 87 -7.64 34.86 5.64
CA GLN A 87 -6.75 34.58 6.77
C GLN A 87 -7.45 33.76 7.86
N ASP A 88 -8.70 34.10 8.19
CA ASP A 88 -9.48 33.35 9.18
C ASP A 88 -9.77 31.91 8.71
N ALA A 89 -10.15 31.73 7.45
CA ALA A 89 -10.35 30.40 6.86
C ALA A 89 -9.06 29.55 6.92
N TYR A 90 -7.91 30.15 6.62
CA TYR A 90 -6.61 29.47 6.70
C TYR A 90 -6.24 29.07 8.14
N LEU A 91 -6.44 29.97 9.11
CA LEU A 91 -6.17 29.69 10.52
C LEU A 91 -7.08 28.57 11.05
N LYS A 92 -8.36 28.60 10.67
CA LYS A 92 -9.32 27.56 11.02
C LYS A 92 -8.93 26.20 10.45
N GLN A 93 -8.57 26.14 9.18
CA GLN A 93 -8.09 24.90 8.55
C GLN A 93 -6.87 24.33 9.31
N LYS A 94 -5.89 25.19 9.63
CA LYS A 94 -4.69 24.77 10.37
C LYS A 94 -5.02 24.24 11.77
N GLN A 95 -6.02 24.81 12.43
CA GLN A 95 -6.48 24.35 13.74
C GLN A 95 -7.18 22.98 13.65
N GLU A 96 -8.05 22.81 12.65
CA GLU A 96 -8.75 21.54 12.38
C GLU A 96 -7.75 20.42 12.05
N GLU A 97 -6.75 20.70 11.21
CA GLU A 97 -5.68 19.75 10.91
C GLU A 97 -4.91 19.34 12.17
N ARG A 98 -4.53 20.31 13.01
CA ARG A 98 -3.85 20.03 14.28
C ARG A 98 -4.69 19.14 15.18
N GLN A 99 -5.99 19.43 15.32
CA GLN A 99 -6.91 18.62 16.13
C GLN A 99 -7.02 17.20 15.59
N LYS A 100 -7.16 17.05 14.27
CA LYS A 100 -7.18 15.74 13.60
C LYS A 100 -5.92 14.92 13.92
N TYR A 101 -4.73 15.52 13.81
CA TYR A 101 -3.47 14.82 14.14
C TYR A 101 -3.38 14.45 15.62
N MET A 102 -3.86 15.32 16.52
CA MET A 102 -3.91 15.02 17.96
C MET A 102 -4.81 13.82 18.26
N GLU A 103 -5.97 13.72 17.61
CA GLU A 103 -6.86 12.55 17.78
C GLU A 103 -6.25 11.27 17.23
N MET A 104 -5.58 11.34 16.07
CA MET A 104 -4.87 10.20 15.49
C MET A 104 -3.74 9.72 16.41
N ALA A 105 -2.99 10.64 17.02
CA ALA A 105 -1.95 10.31 18.00
C ALA A 105 -2.53 9.58 19.22
N LYS A 106 -3.62 10.10 19.80
CA LYS A 106 -4.32 9.43 20.92
C LYS A 106 -4.80 8.02 20.56
N LYS A 107 -5.39 7.84 19.38
CA LYS A 107 -5.81 6.51 18.90
C LYS A 107 -4.60 5.57 18.76
N ARG A 108 -3.49 6.06 18.23
CA ARG A 108 -2.25 5.28 18.09
C ARG A 108 -1.69 4.86 19.45
N GLU A 109 -1.69 5.75 20.45
CA GLU A 109 -1.28 5.44 21.82
C GLU A 109 -2.15 4.33 22.44
N GLN A 110 -3.48 4.40 22.24
CA GLN A 110 -4.41 3.36 22.71
C GLN A 110 -4.13 2.00 22.08
N ILE A 111 -3.87 1.96 20.76
CA ILE A 111 -3.53 0.72 20.05
C ILE A 111 -2.22 0.14 20.60
N ILE A 112 -1.18 0.98 20.76
CA ILE A 112 0.12 0.54 21.29
C ILE A 112 -0.04 -0.02 22.71
N ALA A 113 -0.81 0.65 23.57
CA ALA A 113 -1.06 0.20 24.94
C ALA A 113 -1.80 -1.16 24.96
N LEU A 114 -2.79 -1.34 24.08
CA LEU A 114 -3.52 -2.60 23.94
C LEU A 114 -2.60 -3.74 23.48
N LEU A 115 -1.77 -3.50 22.45
CA LEU A 115 -0.82 -4.50 21.95
C LEU A 115 0.22 -4.87 23.01
N LYS A 116 0.70 -3.90 23.79
CA LYS A 116 1.61 -4.15 24.92
C LYS A 116 0.95 -5.05 25.95
N LYS A 117 -0.30 -4.76 26.35
CA LYS A 117 -1.07 -5.59 27.29
C LYS A 117 -1.23 -7.03 26.77
N GLN A 118 -1.62 -7.20 25.50
CA GLN A 118 -1.76 -8.53 24.89
C GLN A 118 -0.43 -9.29 24.88
N ARG A 119 0.68 -8.62 24.57
CA ARG A 119 2.02 -9.22 24.62
C ARG A 119 2.37 -9.67 26.03
N ASP A 120 2.13 -8.85 27.05
CA ASP A 120 2.42 -9.18 28.44
C ASP A 120 1.57 -10.38 28.92
N GLU A 121 0.30 -10.43 28.53
CA GLU A 121 -0.59 -11.57 28.81
C GLU A 121 -0.10 -12.85 28.12
N ARG A 122 0.33 -12.76 26.86
CA ARG A 122 0.91 -13.90 26.13
C ARG A 122 2.17 -14.41 26.84
N ILE A 123 3.09 -13.52 27.20
CA ILE A 123 4.32 -13.85 27.92
C ILE A 123 4.00 -14.53 29.25
N LYS A 124 3.03 -14.02 30.03
CA LYS A 124 2.60 -14.66 31.29
C LYS A 124 2.09 -16.09 31.08
N LYS A 125 1.24 -16.30 30.06
CA LYS A 125 0.71 -17.64 29.72
C LYS A 125 1.83 -18.59 29.28
N GLU A 126 2.75 -18.11 28.45
CA GLU A 126 3.92 -18.86 28.01
C GLU A 126 4.78 -19.28 29.20
N ILE A 127 5.12 -18.37 30.12
CA ILE A 127 5.93 -18.69 31.32
C ILE A 127 5.30 -19.83 32.13
N ILE A 128 3.98 -19.82 32.33
CA ILE A 128 3.27 -20.88 33.04
C ILE A 128 3.31 -22.20 32.25
N SER A 129 3.06 -22.14 30.94
CA SER A 129 3.10 -23.31 30.06
C SER A 129 4.48 -23.95 30.03
N TYR A 130 5.55 -23.16 29.83
CA TYR A 130 6.94 -23.64 29.85
C TYR A 130 7.31 -24.34 31.16
N ARG A 131 6.81 -23.84 32.30
CA ARG A 131 7.05 -24.44 33.61
C ARG A 131 6.30 -25.77 33.81
N ASN A 132 5.12 -25.92 33.19
CA ASN A 132 4.26 -27.10 33.33
C ASN A 132 4.35 -28.09 32.17
N LYS A 133 5.35 -27.96 31.26
CA LYS A 133 5.61 -28.99 30.24
C LYS A 133 6.04 -30.27 30.96
N THR A 134 5.11 -31.21 31.15
CA THR A 134 5.46 -32.56 31.55
C THR A 134 6.39 -33.14 30.49
N ARG A 135 7.44 -33.81 30.94
CA ARG A 135 8.53 -34.38 30.13
C ARG A 135 8.05 -35.58 29.27
N GLN A 136 6.83 -35.56 28.76
CA GLN A 136 6.25 -36.60 27.91
C GLN A 136 6.35 -36.16 26.46
N GLY A 137 7.57 -36.28 25.93
CA GLY A 137 7.92 -35.87 24.57
C GLY A 137 9.42 -35.98 24.33
N ASN A 138 10.06 -37.00 24.89
CA ASN A 138 11.40 -37.39 24.47
C ASN A 138 11.29 -38.12 23.12
N GLN A 139 11.20 -37.38 22.02
CA GLN A 139 11.83 -37.73 20.74
C GLN A 139 11.53 -36.65 19.68
N VAL A 140 12.61 -36.11 19.10
CA VAL A 140 12.63 -35.35 17.84
C VAL A 140 11.78 -34.07 17.87
N GLU A 141 12.31 -32.91 18.27
CA GLU A 141 13.01 -32.00 17.38
C GLU A 141 13.75 -30.99 18.26
N LYS A 142 15.08 -31.02 18.25
CA LYS A 142 15.88 -29.84 18.58
C LYS A 142 15.58 -28.80 17.50
N ARG A 143 14.48 -28.05 17.64
CA ARG A 143 14.28 -26.82 16.87
C ARG A 143 15.36 -25.86 17.33
N LEU A 144 16.39 -25.79 16.52
CA LEU A 144 17.44 -24.79 16.57
C LEU A 144 16.73 -23.44 16.75
N ALA A 145 16.93 -22.81 17.91
CA ALA A 145 16.65 -21.39 18.06
C ALA A 145 17.35 -20.68 16.89
N PRO A 146 16.69 -19.75 16.18
CA PRO A 146 17.39 -18.91 15.23
C PRO A 146 18.43 -18.11 16.03
N LYS A 147 19.67 -18.61 16.00
CA LYS A 147 20.85 -17.82 16.30
C LYS A 147 20.94 -16.78 15.20
N THR A 148 21.29 -15.56 15.62
CA THR A 148 21.67 -14.39 14.82
C THR A 148 20.56 -13.49 14.26
N LEU A 149 20.02 -12.64 15.14
CA LEU A 149 19.71 -11.23 14.81
C LEU A 149 20.29 -10.23 15.83
N SER A 150 20.89 -10.70 16.93
CA SER A 150 21.36 -9.82 18.01
C SER A 150 22.63 -9.03 17.66
N SER A 151 23.58 -9.61 16.91
CA SER A 151 24.84 -8.89 16.62
C SER A 151 24.68 -7.82 15.53
N SER A 152 23.86 -8.10 14.50
CA SER A 152 23.60 -7.15 13.41
C SER A 152 22.95 -5.86 13.91
N VAL A 153 22.02 -5.94 14.86
CA VAL A 153 21.37 -4.75 15.42
C VAL A 153 22.32 -3.89 16.26
N GLU A 154 23.29 -4.52 16.94
CA GLU A 154 24.30 -3.80 17.73
C GLU A 154 25.38 -3.15 16.85
N GLU A 155 25.70 -3.75 15.72
CA GLU A 155 26.62 -3.20 14.72
C GLU A 155 26.02 -1.96 14.04
N ASP A 156 24.77 -2.05 13.60
CA ASP A 156 24.04 -0.93 12.97
C ASP A 156 23.93 0.28 13.92
N GLN A 157 23.68 0.03 15.21
CA GLN A 157 23.61 1.10 16.22
C GLN A 157 24.94 1.83 16.43
N LYS A 158 26.07 1.11 16.35
CA LYS A 158 27.40 1.69 16.47
C LYS A 158 27.79 2.50 15.23
N GLU A 159 27.38 2.06 14.05
CA GLU A 159 27.62 2.79 12.79
C GLU A 159 26.91 4.14 12.78
N VAL A 160 25.64 4.19 13.20
CA VAL A 160 24.88 5.44 13.28
C VAL A 160 25.51 6.44 14.26
N GLN A 161 26.04 5.97 15.41
CA GLN A 161 26.72 6.84 16.37
C GLN A 161 28.04 7.42 15.86
N LYS A 162 28.72 6.75 14.93
CA LYS A 162 30.01 7.20 14.37
C LYS A 162 29.86 8.35 13.36
N LEU A 163 28.65 8.57 12.84
CA LEU A 163 28.34 9.60 11.85
C LEU A 163 27.83 10.91 12.47
N GLN A 164 27.70 10.99 13.79
CA GLN A 164 27.42 12.22 14.55
C GLN A 164 28.72 12.84 15.07
#